data_AF-A0A2M7XYK9-F1
#
_entry.id   AF-A0A2M7XYK9-F1
#
_cell.length_a   1.000
_cell.length_b   1.000
_cell.length_c   1.000
_cell.angle_alpha   90.00
_cell.angle_beta   90.00
_cell.angle_gamma   90.00
#
_symmetry.space_group_name_H-M   'P 1'
#
loop_
_entity.id
_entity.type
_entity.pdbx_description
1 polymer ?
#
loop_
_entity_poly.entity_id
_entity_poly.type
_entity_poly.pdbx_seq_one_letter_code
_entity_poly.pdbx_strand_id
1 'polypeptide(L)' 'IKETLRCIDTSKFGVEVVICREMTKKFEEIIRGPISELIKRDYKGEITVVIK' A
#
# COMPACT_ATOMS: atom_id res chain seq x y z
N ILE A 1 -6.30 -6.36 -0.04
CA ILE A 1 -5.39 -5.32 -0.57
C ILE A 1 -4.46 -5.80 -1.68
N LYS A 2 -3.87 -7.01 -1.61
CA LYS A 2 -2.94 -7.50 -2.66
C LYS A 2 -3.51 -7.41 -4.08
N GLU A 3 -4.77 -7.81 -4.26
CA GLU A 3 -5.42 -7.70 -5.57
C GLU A 3 -5.59 -6.24 -6.02
N THR A 4 -6.00 -5.35 -5.12
CA THR A 4 -6.06 -3.90 -5.39
C THR A 4 -4.70 -3.34 -5.82
N LEU A 5 -3.61 -3.73 -5.16
CA LEU A 5 -2.26 -3.30 -5.53
C LEU A 5 -1.85 -3.85 -6.90
N ARG A 6 -2.26 -5.08 -7.26
CA ARG A 6 -2.04 -5.63 -8.62
C ARG A 6 -2.77 -4.81 -9.68
N CYS A 7 -4.02 -4.45 -9.44
CA CYS A 7 -4.79 -3.62 -10.38
C CYS A 7 -4.17 -2.23 -10.56
N ILE A 8 -3.57 -1.66 -9.51
CA ILE A 8 -2.86 -0.38 -9.63
C ILE A 8 -1.55 -0.56 -10.43
N ASP A 9 -0.79 -1.62 -10.15
CA ASP A 9 0.47 -1.93 -10.85
C ASP A 9 0.29 -2.22 -12.35
N THR A 10 -0.84 -2.81 -12.77
CA THR A 10 -1.14 -3.05 -14.19
C THR A 10 -1.20 -1.78 -15.03
N SER A 11 -1.34 -0.62 -14.40
CA SER A 11 -1.33 0.68 -15.08
C SER A 11 0.08 1.09 -15.54
N LYS A 12 1.15 0.36 -15.14
CA LYS A 12 2.56 0.55 -15.53
C LYS A 12 3.14 1.96 -15.29
N PHE A 13 2.52 2.78 -14.46
CA PHE A 13 2.95 4.16 -14.22
C PHE A 13 4.16 4.31 -13.28
N GLY A 14 4.77 3.22 -12.80
CA GLY A 14 5.88 3.31 -11.84
C GLY A 14 5.48 4.10 -10.58
N VAL A 15 4.22 3.96 -10.17
CA VAL A 15 3.59 4.83 -9.17
C VAL A 15 4.20 4.56 -7.81
N GLU A 16 4.64 5.63 -7.15
CA GLU A 16 4.91 5.60 -5.72
C GLU A 16 3.59 5.65 -4.96
N VAL A 17 3.42 4.68 -4.08
CA VAL A 17 2.23 4.55 -3.24
C VAL A 17 2.61 4.62 -1.78
N VAL A 18 1.68 5.10 -0.97
CA VAL A 18 1.79 5.07 0.49
C VAL A 18 0.72 4.17 1.04
N ILE A 19 1.13 3.19 1.85
CA ILE A 19 0.23 2.31 2.59
C ILE A 19 0.29 2.72 4.05
N CYS A 20 -0.86 3.13 4.57
CA CYS A 20 -1.03 3.42 5.98
C CYS A 20 -1.88 2.32 6.62
N ARG A 21 -1.39 1.69 7.68
CA ARG A 21 -2.03 0.58 8.37
C ARG A 21 -2.46 1.03 9.77
N GLU A 22 -3.68 0.68 10.16
CA GLU A 22 -4.22 0.96 11.50
C GLU A 22 -4.10 2.44 11.90
N MET A 23 -4.47 3.35 10.99
CA MET A 23 -4.42 4.80 11.21
C MET A 23 -5.05 5.18 12.55
N THR A 24 -4.41 6.09 13.28
CA THR A 24 -4.77 6.61 14.62
C THR A 24 -4.73 5.60 15.77
N LYS A 25 -4.31 4.35 15.54
CA LYS A 25 -4.23 3.32 16.58
C LYS A 25 -2.80 3.12 17.08
N LYS A 26 -2.64 2.42 18.21
CA LYS A 26 -1.34 2.21 18.90
C LYS A 26 -0.24 1.60 18.02
N PHE A 27 -0.62 0.78 17.04
CA PHE A 27 0.30 0.08 16.14
C PHE A 27 0.18 0.56 14.69
N GLU A 28 -0.03 1.86 14.51
CA GLU A 28 -0.02 2.52 13.21
C GLU A 28 1.32 2.29 12.50
N GLU A 29 1.26 2.04 11.20
CA GLU A 29 2.44 1.86 10.35
C GLU A 29 2.24 2.59 9.01
N ILE A 30 3.24 3.36 8.59
CA ILE A 30 3.22 4.08 7.30
C ILE A 30 4.41 3.60 6.47
N ILE A 31 4.10 2.99 5.32
CA ILE A 31 5.10 2.43 4.41
C ILE A 31 4.98 3.15 3.07
N ARG A 32 6.10 3.64 2.56
CA ARG A 32 6.21 4.34 1.28
C ARG A 32 7.11 3.54 0.37
N GLY A 33 6.79 3.51 -0.91
CA GLY A 33 7.66 2.90 -1.91
C GLY A 33 6.95 2.62 -3.23
N PRO A 34 7.70 2.05 -4.18
CA PRO A 34 7.12 1.61 -5.44
C PRO A 34 6.13 0.48 -5.18
N ILE A 35 5.04 0.47 -5.93
CA ILE A 35 3.98 -0.53 -5.75
C ILE A 35 4.48 -1.98 -5.89
N SER A 36 5.49 -2.19 -6.74
CA SER A 36 6.14 -3.48 -6.98
C SER A 36 6.87 -4.05 -5.76
N GLU A 37 7.30 -3.20 -4.83
CA GLU A 37 7.86 -3.63 -3.54
C GLU A 37 6.77 -3.84 -2.51
N LEU A 38 5.80 -2.92 -2.45
CA LEU A 38 4.73 -2.96 -1.46
C LEU A 38 3.82 -4.18 -1.64
N ILE A 39 3.66 -4.70 -2.85
CA ILE A 39 2.82 -5.87 -3.13
C ILE A 39 3.34 -7.18 -2.52
N LYS A 40 4.66 -7.23 -2.22
CA LYS A 40 5.33 -8.42 -1.66
C LYS A 40 5.10 -8.57 -0.16
N ARG A 41 4.60 -7.53 0.51
CA ARG A 41 4.36 -7.54 1.96
C ARG A 41 3.00 -8.13 2.29
N ASP A 42 2.91 -8.67 3.50
CA ASP A 42 1.65 -9.05 4.12
C ASP A 42 1.17 -7.95 5.05
N TYR A 43 -0.04 -7.46 4.78
CA TYR A 43 -0.69 -6.45 5.61
C TYR A 43 -1.89 -7.08 6.32
N LYS A 44 -2.04 -6.74 7.60
CA LYS A 44 -3.18 -7.20 8.42
C LYS A 44 -3.88 -6.01 9.05
N GLY A 45 -5.20 -6.08 9.12
CA GLY A 45 -6.01 -5.01 9.69
C GLY A 45 -6.46 -3.98 8.64
N GLU A 46 -6.84 -2.80 9.12
CA GLU A 46 -7.34 -1.70 8.31
C GLU A 46 -6.21 -1.01 7.55
N ILE A 47 -6.48 -0.69 6.28
CA ILE A 47 -5.49 -0.13 5.37
C ILE A 47 -6.08 1.05 4.61
N THR A 48 -5.34 2.15 4.61
CA THR A 48 -5.52 3.29 3.71
C THR A 48 -4.41 3.30 2.68
N VAL A 49 -4.75 3.50 1.41
CA VAL A 49 -3.77 3.64 0.32
C VAL A 49 -3.87 5.04 -0.25
N VAL A 50 -2.74 5.74 -0.33
CA VAL A 50 -2.62 7.04 -0.99
C VAL A 50 -1.87 6.85 -2.29
N ILE A 51 -2.47 7.34 -3.37
CA ILE A 51 -1.98 7.25 -4.74
C ILE A 51 -1.90 8.68 -5.28
N LYS A 52 -0.82 9.03 -5.98
CA LYS A 52 -0.65 10.31 -6.66
C LYS A 52 -0.93 10.19 -8.14
#